data_AF-A0A257VLQ8-F1
#
_entry.id   AF-A0A257VLQ8-F1
#
_cell.length_a   1.000
_cell.length_b   1.000
_cell.length_c   1.000
_cell.angle_alpha   90.00
_cell.angle_beta   90.00
_cell.angle_gamma   90.00
#
_symmetry.space_group_name_H-M   'P 1'
#
loop_
_entity.id
_entity.type
_entity.pdbx_description
1 polymer ?
#
loop_
_entity_poly.entity_id
_entity_poly.type
_entity_poly.pdbx_seq_one_letter_code
_entity_poly.pdbx_strand_id
1 'polypeptide(L)'
;MDSGLARVAVDSPWTGMPSIEVARVSQASATQRAGRSARTAPGRVIRLYPQEEFVRRPAQDAPEITRREQSQLLVNLHGCGVTDALALPWLTPPPAPAIAAAETLLGRLGVVENGALTPLGAKIAQLPVHPRLGRLIVDGGEDGCRAAAVLSNGDRLEGKPPHLVDSDLFLLLERPWGPQTIRTYEQLRRAARPTRKDDHALLLALTAAFSDRLGKRRPNGEILLAAGGQAALAESSGVRQADLVVAIEMENRGTPLIRLASKVEPEWLLDLFPERMESRDGVDWNRTAERVERVSALLFDGMVIEEARSGGPDAEQAAELLAAKAIEAGIERFADVSGLLARWRFAGLAEPDLKQAIAGACYGLRSFAELKGLLGDEGLERILLDGMADRAALEAKAPERVKLAKGRSVAVHYVDGQPPWVASRLQDFFGMRETPRAGQTPVVVHLLAPNQRPVQVTQDLAGFWERHYPALRRELGRRYPRHSWPEDPLTA
;
A
#
# COMPACT_ATOMS: atom_id res chain seq x y z
N MET A 1 -11.39 -56.50 16.78
CA MET A 1 -11.53 -55.59 15.63
C MET A 1 -10.49 -54.48 15.76
N ASP A 2 -9.85 -54.06 14.67
CA ASP A 2 -8.94 -52.90 14.62
C ASP A 2 -9.37 -51.95 13.50
N SER A 3 -9.78 -50.73 13.84
CA SER A 3 -10.16 -49.70 12.87
C SER A 3 -8.98 -49.19 12.05
N GLY A 4 -7.75 -49.41 12.51
CA GLY A 4 -6.55 -48.87 11.86
C GLY A 4 -6.37 -47.38 12.03
N LEU A 5 -7.16 -46.74 12.89
CA LEU A 5 -7.10 -45.30 13.17
C LEU A 5 -6.74 -45.05 14.64
N ALA A 6 -6.12 -43.90 14.89
CA ALA A 6 -5.84 -43.38 16.22
C ALA A 6 -6.09 -41.88 16.24
N ARG A 7 -6.51 -41.38 17.40
CA ARG A 7 -6.46 -39.95 17.70
C ARG A 7 -5.01 -39.61 18.08
N VAL A 8 -4.34 -38.86 17.22
CA VAL A 8 -2.96 -38.43 17.40
C VAL A 8 -2.99 -36.95 17.75
N ALA A 9 -2.27 -36.60 18.80
CA ALA A 9 -2.10 -35.22 19.15
C ALA A 9 -1.08 -34.58 18.20
N VAL A 10 -1.52 -33.52 17.54
CA VAL A 10 -0.76 -32.71 16.58
C VAL A 10 -0.81 -31.28 17.05
N ASP A 11 0.12 -30.43 16.65
CA ASP A 11 -0.04 -29.01 16.93
C ASP A 11 -0.71 -28.33 15.75
N SER A 12 -1.65 -27.44 16.06
CA SER A 12 -2.28 -26.65 15.01
C SER A 12 -1.20 -25.79 14.35
N PRO A 13 -1.05 -25.85 13.01
CA PRO A 13 -0.04 -25.08 12.29
C PRO A 13 -0.22 -23.57 12.48
N TRP A 14 -1.41 -23.15 12.93
CA TRP A 14 -1.74 -21.76 13.18
C TRP A 14 -1.61 -21.38 14.65
N THR A 15 -2.13 -22.21 15.58
CA THR A 15 -2.10 -21.83 17.00
C THR A 15 -0.80 -22.20 17.70
N GLY A 16 0.01 -23.11 17.11
CA GLY A 16 1.13 -23.74 17.80
C GLY A 16 0.69 -24.52 19.05
N MET A 17 -0.63 -24.68 19.26
CA MET A 17 -1.19 -25.34 20.42
C MET A 17 -1.60 -26.78 20.09
N PRO A 18 -1.63 -27.67 21.10
CA PRO A 18 -2.10 -29.03 20.94
C PRO A 18 -3.53 -29.12 20.40
N SER A 19 -3.69 -29.94 19.37
CA SER A 19 -4.93 -30.37 18.75
C SER A 19 -4.95 -31.89 18.63
N ILE A 20 -6.07 -32.47 18.24
CA ILE A 20 -6.23 -33.91 18.05
C ILE A 20 -6.77 -34.18 16.65
N GLU A 21 -6.04 -34.99 15.88
CA GLU A 21 -6.45 -35.44 14.55
C GLU A 21 -6.59 -36.96 14.51
N VAL A 22 -7.43 -37.46 13.61
CA VAL A 22 -7.56 -38.90 13.37
C VAL A 22 -6.58 -39.29 12.27
N ALA A 23 -5.57 -40.08 12.63
CA ALA A 23 -4.54 -40.55 11.72
C ALA A 23 -4.53 -42.08 11.62
N ARG A 24 -3.94 -42.58 10.54
CA ARG A 24 -3.67 -44.01 10.36
C ARG A 24 -2.54 -44.45 11.28
N VAL A 25 -2.70 -45.60 11.93
CA VAL A 25 -1.67 -46.20 12.79
C VAL A 25 -0.55 -46.83 11.98
N SER A 26 0.66 -46.88 12.54
CA SER A 26 1.80 -47.64 11.98
C SER A 26 1.56 -49.15 11.91
N GLN A 27 2.43 -49.85 11.18
CA GLN A 27 2.46 -51.31 11.17
C GLN A 27 2.76 -51.87 12.56
N ALA A 28 3.68 -51.26 13.31
CA ALA A 28 4.02 -51.66 14.67
C ALA A 28 2.81 -51.54 15.62
N SER A 29 2.09 -50.41 15.58
CA SER A 29 0.89 -50.21 16.41
C SER A 29 -0.25 -51.16 16.04
N ALA A 30 -0.51 -51.37 14.75
CA ALA A 30 -1.47 -52.36 14.28
C ALA A 30 -1.09 -53.80 14.69
N THR A 31 0.20 -54.12 14.73
CA THR A 31 0.70 -55.42 15.20
C THR A 31 0.58 -55.57 16.71
N GLN A 32 0.89 -54.52 17.47
CA GLN A 32 0.69 -54.49 18.92
C GLN A 32 -0.80 -54.66 19.28
N ARG A 33 -1.70 -54.00 18.54
CA ARG A 33 -3.16 -54.15 18.69
C ARG A 33 -3.62 -55.56 18.39
N ALA A 34 -3.08 -56.18 17.34
CA ALA A 34 -3.34 -57.58 17.02
C ALA A 34 -2.92 -58.51 18.17
N GLY A 35 -1.74 -58.29 18.76
CA GLY A 35 -1.25 -59.07 19.90
C GLY A 35 -2.15 -59.03 21.14
N ARG A 36 -3.00 -58.01 21.28
CA ARG A 36 -3.98 -57.94 22.39
C ARG A 36 -5.06 -59.03 22.31
N SER A 37 -5.36 -59.57 21.14
CA SER A 37 -6.36 -60.64 21.00
C SER A 37 -5.82 -62.02 21.38
N ALA A 38 -4.49 -62.19 21.47
CA ALA A 38 -3.84 -63.48 21.68
C ALA A 38 -3.02 -63.56 22.98
N ARG A 39 -3.42 -62.82 24.04
CA ARG A 39 -2.65 -62.72 25.29
C ARG A 39 -2.59 -64.01 26.10
N THR A 40 -3.70 -64.74 26.18
CA THR A 40 -3.86 -65.93 27.05
C THR A 40 -4.19 -67.21 26.29
N ALA A 41 -4.60 -67.08 25.02
CA ALA A 41 -4.93 -68.17 24.11
C ALA A 41 -4.79 -67.69 22.66
N PRO A 42 -4.76 -68.59 21.66
CA PRO A 42 -4.80 -68.19 20.25
C PRO A 42 -5.99 -67.27 19.96
N GLY A 43 -5.70 -66.10 19.37
CA GLY A 43 -6.67 -65.05 19.10
C GLY A 43 -6.76 -64.67 17.63
N ARG A 44 -7.87 -64.04 17.23
CA ARG A 44 -8.07 -63.49 15.88
C ARG A 44 -8.31 -61.99 15.95
N VAL A 45 -7.71 -61.25 15.02
CA VAL A 45 -8.01 -59.83 14.79
C VAL A 45 -8.56 -59.66 13.37
N ILE A 46 -9.52 -58.76 13.22
CA ILE A 46 -10.02 -58.31 11.92
C ILE A 46 -9.64 -56.84 11.80
N ARG A 47 -8.90 -56.51 10.75
CA ARG A 47 -8.48 -55.15 10.40
C ARG A 47 -9.51 -54.57 9.42
N LEU A 48 -10.00 -53.37 9.68
CA LEU A 48 -11.01 -52.71 8.86
C LEU A 48 -10.42 -51.92 7.68
N TYR A 49 -9.33 -52.43 7.10
CA TYR A 49 -8.60 -51.84 5.98
C TYR A 49 -7.92 -52.94 5.14
N PRO A 50 -7.69 -52.73 3.83
CA PRO A 50 -7.07 -53.71 2.94
C PRO A 50 -5.63 -54.06 3.34
N GLN A 51 -5.18 -55.25 2.93
CA GLN A 51 -3.80 -55.69 3.21
C GLN A 51 -2.77 -54.81 2.50
N GLU A 52 -3.07 -54.33 1.29
CA GLU A 52 -2.21 -53.43 0.54
C GLU A 52 -2.01 -52.11 1.28
N GLU A 53 -3.06 -51.62 1.96
CA GLU A 53 -2.97 -50.44 2.81
C GLU A 53 -2.06 -50.71 4.02
N PHE A 54 -2.15 -51.89 4.65
CA PHE A 54 -1.27 -52.25 5.76
C PHE A 54 0.20 -52.20 5.36
N VAL A 55 0.55 -52.80 4.23
CA VAL A 55 1.94 -52.87 3.73
C VAL A 55 2.50 -51.48 3.41
N ARG A 56 1.66 -50.55 2.94
CA ARG A 56 2.06 -49.17 2.61
C ARG A 56 2.16 -48.25 3.83
N ARG A 57 1.69 -48.66 5.01
CA ARG A 57 1.79 -47.83 6.23
C ARG A 57 3.24 -47.71 6.69
N PRO A 58 3.61 -46.62 7.38
CA PRO A 58 4.91 -46.51 8.03
C PRO A 58 5.16 -47.69 8.98
N ALA A 59 6.40 -48.18 9.00
CA ALA A 59 6.78 -49.28 9.88
C ALA A 59 6.58 -48.93 11.36
N GLN A 60 6.95 -47.70 11.74
CA GLN A 60 6.85 -47.14 13.09
C GLN A 60 6.05 -45.83 13.06
N ASP A 61 5.45 -45.46 14.19
CA ASP A 61 4.85 -44.14 14.33
C ASP A 61 5.95 -43.07 14.40
N ALA A 62 5.72 -41.90 13.80
CA ALA A 62 6.67 -40.80 13.92
C ALA A 62 6.87 -40.43 15.40
N PRO A 63 8.10 -40.11 15.86
CA PRO A 63 8.31 -39.60 17.22
C PRO A 63 7.56 -38.29 17.47
N GLU A 64 7.17 -38.04 18.72
CA GLU A 64 6.43 -36.80 19.05
C GLU A 64 7.27 -35.54 18.80
N ILE A 65 8.57 -35.61 19.10
CA ILE A 65 9.53 -34.52 18.90
C ILE A 65 9.65 -34.08 17.43
N THR A 66 9.25 -34.90 16.45
CA THR A 66 9.30 -34.53 15.03
C THR A 66 8.01 -33.92 14.51
N ARG A 67 6.93 -33.94 15.30
CA ARG A 67 5.60 -33.47 14.87
C ARG A 67 5.01 -32.37 15.75
N ARG A 68 5.63 -32.10 16.91
CA ARG A 68 5.22 -31.04 17.82
C ARG A 68 5.97 -29.74 17.58
N GLU A 69 5.33 -28.65 17.95
CA GLU A 69 5.87 -27.34 18.22
C GLU A 69 6.81 -27.43 19.45
N GLN A 70 7.93 -26.70 19.41
CA GLN A 70 9.06 -26.91 20.32
C GLN A 70 9.25 -25.79 21.35
N SER A 71 8.37 -24.78 21.40
CA SER A 71 8.54 -23.62 22.28
C SER A 71 8.59 -24.00 23.75
N GLN A 72 7.73 -24.92 24.20
CA GLN A 72 7.79 -25.38 25.59
C GLN A 72 9.07 -26.16 25.89
N LEU A 73 9.53 -27.00 24.94
CA LEU A 73 10.78 -27.74 25.09
C LEU A 73 11.95 -26.75 25.25
N LEU A 74 12.01 -25.74 24.38
CA LEU A 74 13.07 -24.74 24.39
C LEU A 74 13.07 -23.89 25.66
N VAL A 75 11.90 -23.49 26.18
CA VAL A 75 11.83 -22.79 27.48
C VAL A 75 12.46 -23.63 28.60
N ASN A 76 12.18 -24.94 28.62
CA ASN A 76 12.76 -25.84 29.61
C ASN A 76 14.28 -26.00 29.42
N LEU A 77 14.75 -26.13 28.18
CA LEU A 77 16.18 -26.25 27.85
C LEU A 77 16.96 -24.98 28.22
N HIS A 78 16.46 -23.81 27.83
CA HIS A 78 17.03 -22.52 28.22
C HIS A 78 17.02 -22.33 29.73
N GLY A 79 15.98 -22.79 30.43
CA GLY A 79 15.92 -22.82 31.89
C GLY A 79 16.96 -23.73 32.55
N CYS A 80 17.46 -24.73 31.83
CA CYS A 80 18.58 -25.58 32.25
C CYS A 80 19.95 -25.04 31.78
N GLY A 81 20.00 -23.89 31.10
CA GLY A 81 21.23 -23.32 30.55
C GLY A 81 21.71 -23.98 29.24
N VAL A 82 20.84 -24.75 28.57
CA VAL A 82 21.15 -25.33 27.25
C VAL A 82 20.77 -24.33 26.17
N THR A 83 21.77 -23.78 25.49
CA THR A 83 21.59 -22.74 24.46
C THR A 83 21.41 -23.29 23.04
N ASP A 84 21.90 -24.52 22.78
CA ASP A 84 21.76 -25.20 21.49
C ASP A 84 21.08 -26.56 21.70
N ALA A 85 19.79 -26.62 21.36
CA ALA A 85 19.01 -27.84 21.47
C ALA A 85 19.51 -28.94 20.53
N LEU A 86 20.09 -28.62 19.36
CA LEU A 86 20.53 -29.60 18.37
C LEU A 86 21.87 -30.27 18.74
N ALA A 87 22.63 -29.66 19.65
CA ALA A 87 23.86 -30.24 20.18
C ALA A 87 23.62 -31.41 21.15
N LEU A 88 22.38 -31.60 21.64
CA LEU A 88 22.05 -32.68 22.57
C LEU A 88 21.97 -34.05 21.85
N PRO A 89 22.32 -35.15 22.56
CA PRO A 89 22.31 -36.50 21.99
C PRO A 89 20.90 -37.11 21.96
N TRP A 90 20.03 -36.61 21.07
CA TRP A 90 18.66 -37.09 20.92
C TRP A 90 18.59 -38.48 20.29
N LEU A 91 17.64 -39.32 20.75
CA LEU A 91 17.26 -40.56 20.03
C LEU A 91 16.72 -40.24 18.63
N THR A 92 15.95 -39.17 18.51
CA THR A 92 15.55 -38.56 17.24
C THR A 92 15.59 -37.06 17.44
N PRO A 93 16.44 -36.32 16.71
CA PRO A 93 16.56 -34.89 16.91
C PRO A 93 15.27 -34.15 16.49
N PRO A 94 14.93 -33.03 17.16
CA PRO A 94 13.87 -32.16 16.69
C PRO A 94 14.23 -31.58 15.32
N PRO A 95 13.25 -31.37 14.42
CA PRO A 95 13.51 -30.75 13.13
C PRO A 95 14.07 -29.34 13.32
N ALA A 96 15.20 -29.03 12.66
CA ALA A 96 15.83 -27.71 12.76
C ALA A 96 14.87 -26.53 12.43
N PRO A 97 13.98 -26.63 11.41
CA PRO A 97 13.00 -25.57 11.17
C PRO A 97 12.00 -25.36 12.32
N ALA A 98 11.64 -26.43 13.05
CA ALA A 98 10.74 -26.33 14.20
C ALA A 98 11.42 -25.64 15.39
N ILE A 99 12.72 -25.92 15.61
CA ILE A 99 13.53 -25.21 16.60
C ILE A 99 13.64 -23.72 16.24
N ALA A 100 13.98 -23.38 15.00
CA ALA A 100 14.11 -21.99 14.58
C ALA A 100 12.79 -21.20 14.71
N ALA A 101 11.65 -21.81 14.36
CA ALA A 101 10.33 -21.22 14.53
C ALA A 101 9.99 -20.97 16.00
N ALA A 102 10.31 -21.94 16.88
CA ALA A 102 10.09 -21.83 18.30
C ALA A 102 10.99 -20.75 18.95
N GLU A 103 12.28 -20.66 18.60
CA GLU A 103 13.17 -19.58 19.05
C GLU A 103 12.64 -18.20 18.61
N THR A 104 12.17 -18.08 17.36
CA THR A 104 11.56 -16.84 16.85
C THR A 104 10.32 -16.46 17.66
N LEU A 105 9.48 -17.44 18.01
CA LEU A 105 8.31 -17.20 18.85
C LEU A 105 8.72 -16.77 20.26
N LEU A 106 9.68 -17.45 20.90
CA LEU A 106 10.12 -17.12 22.25
C LEU A 106 10.76 -15.74 22.33
N GLY A 107 11.52 -15.34 21.29
CA GLY A 107 12.02 -13.97 21.15
C GLY A 107 10.89 -12.94 21.05
N ARG A 108 9.89 -13.18 20.18
CA ARG A 108 8.71 -12.30 20.03
C ARG A 108 7.87 -12.18 21.29
N LEU A 109 7.79 -13.24 22.09
CA LEU A 109 7.09 -13.22 23.39
C LEU A 109 7.91 -12.53 24.49
N GLY A 110 9.18 -12.19 24.24
CA GLY A 110 10.12 -11.68 25.23
C GLY A 110 10.51 -12.73 26.28
N VAL A 111 10.35 -14.03 25.97
CA VAL A 111 10.64 -15.15 26.88
C VAL A 111 12.13 -15.48 26.87
N VAL A 112 12.75 -15.43 25.69
CA VAL A 112 14.17 -15.70 25.48
C VAL A 112 14.81 -14.50 24.81
N GLU A 113 16.01 -14.15 25.27
CA GLU A 113 16.87 -13.15 24.65
C GLU A 113 18.31 -13.70 24.62
N ASN A 114 18.98 -13.65 23.47
CA ASN A 114 20.35 -14.14 23.30
C ASN A 114 20.59 -15.58 23.81
N GLY A 115 19.59 -16.47 23.65
CA GLY A 115 19.69 -17.87 24.07
C GLY A 115 19.58 -18.09 25.59
N ALA A 116 19.04 -17.13 26.34
CA ALA A 116 18.78 -17.24 27.77
C ALA A 116 17.36 -16.78 28.13
N LEU A 117 16.79 -17.32 29.20
CA LEU A 117 15.50 -16.86 29.72
C LEU A 117 15.59 -15.42 30.24
N THR A 118 14.66 -14.57 29.84
CA THR A 118 14.48 -13.24 30.43
C THR A 118 13.83 -13.36 31.83
N PRO A 119 13.74 -12.27 32.62
CA PRO A 119 12.98 -12.30 33.88
C PRO A 119 11.50 -12.71 33.71
N LEU A 120 10.90 -12.35 32.58
CA LEU A 120 9.58 -12.81 32.18
C LEU A 120 9.60 -14.30 31.85
N GLY A 121 10.57 -14.74 31.05
CA GLY A 121 10.72 -16.14 30.65
C GLY A 121 10.93 -17.07 31.83
N ALA A 122 11.68 -16.64 32.86
CA ALA A 122 11.87 -17.38 34.10
C ALA A 122 10.57 -17.60 34.89
N LYS A 123 9.63 -16.64 34.83
CA LYS A 123 8.28 -16.82 35.42
C LYS A 123 7.44 -17.79 34.59
N ILE A 124 7.47 -17.64 33.26
CA ILE A 124 6.72 -18.49 32.33
C ILE A 124 7.20 -19.96 32.40
N ALA A 125 8.51 -20.18 32.55
CA ALA A 125 9.11 -21.51 32.68
C ALA A 125 8.61 -22.31 33.91
N GLN A 126 8.07 -21.64 34.93
CA GLN A 126 7.50 -22.29 36.12
C GLN A 126 6.07 -22.77 35.91
N LEU A 127 5.43 -22.41 34.79
CA LEU A 127 4.04 -22.72 34.51
C LEU A 127 3.93 -23.96 33.60
N PRO A 128 3.02 -24.90 33.88
CA PRO A 128 2.85 -26.12 33.10
C PRO A 128 1.99 -25.89 31.83
N VAL A 129 2.24 -24.81 31.10
CA VAL A 129 1.47 -24.40 29.92
C VAL A 129 2.37 -23.84 28.83
N HIS A 130 1.89 -23.90 27.59
CA HIS A 130 2.57 -23.30 26.44
C HIS A 130 2.96 -21.82 26.70
N PRO A 131 4.12 -21.33 26.21
CA PRO A 131 4.63 -20.00 26.55
C PRO A 131 3.67 -18.83 26.27
N ARG A 132 2.86 -18.91 25.20
CA ARG A 132 1.78 -17.94 24.94
C ARG A 132 0.77 -17.86 26.08
N LEU A 133 0.34 -19.00 26.62
CA LEU A 133 -0.59 -19.06 27.75
C LEU A 133 0.11 -18.60 29.03
N GLY A 134 1.40 -18.90 29.18
CA GLY A 134 2.22 -18.34 30.25
C GLY A 134 2.25 -16.82 30.23
N ARG A 135 2.39 -16.20 29.05
CA ARG A 135 2.28 -14.74 28.88
C ARG A 135 0.94 -14.20 29.34
N LEU A 136 -0.17 -14.87 28.98
CA LEU A 136 -1.51 -14.50 29.46
C LEU A 136 -1.60 -14.53 30.98
N ILE A 137 -1.10 -15.59 31.61
CA ILE A 137 -1.12 -15.77 33.06
C ILE A 137 -0.31 -14.68 33.77
N VAL A 138 0.91 -14.41 33.29
CA VAL A 138 1.84 -13.48 33.95
C VAL A 138 1.36 -12.03 33.82
N ASP A 139 0.90 -11.62 32.64
CA ASP A 139 0.54 -10.22 32.39
C ASP A 139 -0.93 -9.92 32.70
N GLY A 140 -1.83 -10.85 32.34
CA GLY A 140 -3.28 -10.74 32.49
C GLY A 140 -3.81 -11.20 33.85
N GLY A 141 -2.95 -11.67 34.76
CA GLY A 141 -3.31 -11.99 36.14
C GLY A 141 -4.42 -13.04 36.27
N GLU A 142 -5.47 -12.71 37.02
CA GLU A 142 -6.57 -13.63 37.32
C GLU A 142 -7.32 -14.01 36.04
N ASP A 143 -7.69 -13.05 35.20
CA ASP A 143 -8.34 -13.33 33.91
C ASP A 143 -7.39 -14.02 32.91
N GLY A 144 -6.09 -13.77 33.03
CA GLY A 144 -5.04 -14.54 32.35
C GLY A 144 -5.09 -16.04 32.68
N CYS A 145 -5.23 -16.39 33.96
CA CYS A 145 -5.38 -17.78 34.41
C CYS A 145 -6.67 -18.42 33.87
N ARG A 146 -7.78 -17.66 33.89
CA ARG A 146 -9.08 -18.13 33.38
C ARG A 146 -9.02 -18.37 31.87
N ALA A 147 -8.47 -17.42 31.11
CA ALA A 147 -8.28 -17.53 29.68
C ALA A 147 -7.37 -18.71 29.30
N ALA A 148 -6.24 -18.87 30.00
CA ALA A 148 -5.33 -19.99 29.79
C ALA A 148 -6.00 -21.34 30.05
N ALA A 149 -6.87 -21.45 31.05
CA ALA A 149 -7.59 -22.69 31.35
C ALA A 149 -8.60 -23.06 30.25
N VAL A 150 -9.40 -22.10 29.79
CA VAL A 150 -10.37 -22.25 28.69
C VAL A 150 -9.65 -22.67 27.40
N LEU A 151 -8.57 -21.97 27.04
CA LEU A 151 -7.77 -22.29 25.85
C LEU A 151 -7.10 -23.66 25.95
N SER A 152 -6.58 -24.03 27.12
CA SER A 152 -5.92 -25.34 27.33
C SER A 152 -6.87 -26.52 27.15
N ASN A 153 -8.16 -26.36 27.44
CA ASN A 153 -9.16 -27.43 27.27
C ASN A 153 -9.87 -27.37 25.91
N GLY A 154 -9.56 -26.37 25.08
CA GLY A 154 -10.17 -26.21 23.76
C GLY A 154 -11.66 -25.89 23.81
N ASP A 155 -12.09 -25.11 24.81
CA ASP A 155 -13.47 -24.63 24.92
C ASP A 155 -13.79 -23.70 23.72
N ARG A 156 -14.97 -23.86 23.10
CA ARG A 156 -15.33 -23.18 21.85
C ARG A 156 -16.62 -22.36 21.97
N LEU A 157 -16.69 -21.30 21.18
CA LEU A 157 -17.94 -20.59 20.92
C LEU A 157 -18.76 -21.35 19.87
N GLU A 158 -20.07 -21.40 20.10
CA GLU A 158 -21.05 -22.04 19.22
C GLU A 158 -22.20 -21.07 18.96
N GLY A 159 -22.75 -21.10 17.75
CA GLY A 159 -23.84 -20.21 17.35
C GLY A 159 -23.43 -18.75 17.21
N LYS A 160 -24.40 -17.85 17.05
CA LYS A 160 -24.16 -16.40 17.01
C LYS A 160 -23.82 -15.87 18.41
N PRO A 161 -22.93 -14.87 18.53
CA PRO A 161 -22.60 -14.28 19.83
C PRO A 161 -23.84 -13.59 20.42
N PRO A 162 -24.01 -13.61 21.75
CA PRO A 162 -25.15 -12.96 22.42
C PRO A 162 -25.08 -11.43 22.34
N HIS A 163 -23.87 -10.86 22.29
CA HIS A 163 -23.60 -9.43 22.18
C HIS A 163 -22.19 -9.22 21.60
N LEU A 164 -21.88 -7.98 21.22
CA LEU A 164 -20.54 -7.61 20.74
C LEU A 164 -19.58 -7.45 21.92
N VAL A 165 -18.33 -7.86 21.71
CA VAL A 165 -17.28 -7.83 22.75
C VAL A 165 -15.96 -7.43 22.13
N ASP A 166 -15.05 -6.93 22.97
CA ASP A 166 -13.67 -6.64 22.57
C ASP A 166 -12.83 -7.92 22.46
N SER A 167 -13.20 -9.01 23.13
CA SER A 167 -12.53 -10.31 22.99
C SER A 167 -13.52 -11.45 23.06
N ASP A 168 -13.42 -12.40 22.12
CA ASP A 168 -14.22 -13.62 22.12
C ASP A 168 -13.97 -14.47 23.38
N LEU A 169 -12.83 -14.30 24.03
CA LEU A 169 -12.55 -14.94 25.31
C LEU A 169 -13.50 -14.47 26.41
N PHE A 170 -13.92 -13.20 26.43
CA PHE A 170 -14.89 -12.73 27.44
C PHE A 170 -16.19 -13.53 27.41
N LEU A 171 -16.69 -13.84 26.20
CA LEU A 171 -17.86 -14.70 26.03
C LEU A 171 -17.66 -16.14 26.55
N LEU A 172 -16.43 -16.68 26.49
CA LEU A 172 -16.11 -17.99 27.06
C LEU A 172 -15.94 -17.92 28.58
N LEU A 173 -15.42 -16.80 29.09
CA LEU A 173 -15.24 -16.56 30.52
C LEU A 173 -16.57 -16.35 31.27
N GLU A 174 -17.62 -15.91 30.58
CA GLU A 174 -18.97 -15.75 31.14
C GLU A 174 -19.75 -17.07 31.24
N ARG A 175 -19.36 -18.09 30.48
CA ARG A 175 -20.08 -19.37 30.42
C ARG A 175 -19.82 -20.22 31.66
N PRO A 176 -20.76 -21.10 32.05
CA PRO A 176 -20.49 -22.12 33.04
C PRO A 176 -19.42 -23.09 32.52
N TRP A 177 -18.37 -23.29 33.30
CA TRP A 177 -17.27 -24.16 32.90
C TRP A 177 -17.50 -25.61 33.30
N GLY A 178 -17.02 -26.51 32.44
CA GLY A 178 -16.97 -27.93 32.77
C GLY A 178 -15.98 -28.24 33.91
N PRO A 179 -16.10 -29.41 34.57
CA PRO A 179 -15.21 -29.79 35.67
C PRO A 179 -13.72 -29.82 35.30
N GLN A 180 -13.39 -30.07 34.03
CA GLN A 180 -12.01 -30.05 33.56
C GLN A 180 -11.43 -28.64 33.57
N THR A 181 -12.13 -27.66 32.99
CA THR A 181 -11.70 -26.26 32.97
C THR A 181 -11.58 -25.65 34.35
N ILE A 182 -12.49 -25.99 35.27
CA ILE A 182 -12.38 -25.57 36.67
C ILE A 182 -11.10 -26.12 37.32
N ARG A 183 -10.79 -27.41 37.12
CA ARG A 183 -9.57 -28.04 37.67
C ARG A 183 -8.29 -27.41 37.10
N THR A 184 -8.25 -27.21 35.78
CA THR A 184 -7.12 -26.57 35.11
C THR A 184 -6.91 -25.15 35.63
N TYR A 185 -7.98 -24.36 35.73
CA TYR A 185 -7.93 -23.00 36.29
C TYR A 185 -7.39 -22.98 37.72
N GLU A 186 -7.91 -23.84 38.60
CA GLU A 186 -7.45 -23.94 40.00
C GLU A 186 -5.95 -24.30 40.10
N GLN A 187 -5.48 -25.20 39.22
CA GLN A 187 -4.07 -25.55 39.15
C GLN A 187 -3.21 -24.36 38.71
N LEU A 188 -3.60 -23.66 37.64
CA LEU A 188 -2.86 -22.51 37.11
C LEU A 188 -2.83 -21.34 38.11
N ARG A 189 -3.98 -21.05 38.73
CA ARG A 189 -4.09 -20.00 39.75
C ARG A 189 -3.20 -20.26 40.96
N ARG A 190 -3.08 -21.52 41.42
CA ARG A 190 -2.18 -21.88 42.53
C ARG A 190 -0.71 -21.72 42.16
N ALA A 191 -0.35 -22.03 40.92
CA ALA A 191 1.02 -21.88 40.42
C ALA A 191 1.39 -20.40 40.25
N ALA A 192 0.50 -19.61 39.64
CA ALA A 192 0.77 -18.22 39.29
C ALA A 192 0.54 -17.22 40.43
N ARG A 193 -0.37 -17.53 41.36
CA ARG A 193 -0.81 -16.65 42.47
C ARG A 193 -1.13 -15.23 42.00
N PRO A 194 -2.06 -15.06 41.04
CA PRO A 194 -2.39 -13.75 40.50
C PRO A 194 -2.98 -12.83 41.57
N THR A 195 -2.66 -11.54 41.49
CA THR A 195 -3.04 -10.53 42.50
C THR A 195 -4.17 -9.60 42.05
N ARG A 196 -4.51 -9.58 40.75
CA ARG A 196 -5.50 -8.66 40.19
C ARG A 196 -6.37 -9.33 39.12
N LYS A 197 -7.62 -8.90 39.07
CA LYS A 197 -8.56 -9.14 37.98
C LYS A 197 -8.69 -7.84 37.19
N ASP A 198 -8.41 -7.88 35.90
CA ASP A 198 -8.31 -6.70 35.05
C ASP A 198 -8.48 -7.12 33.58
N ASP A 199 -9.67 -6.85 33.03
CA ASP A 199 -10.02 -7.22 31.66
C ASP A 199 -9.12 -6.50 30.64
N HIS A 200 -8.70 -5.27 30.91
CA HIS A 200 -7.80 -4.52 30.03
C HIS A 200 -6.40 -5.13 30.03
N ALA A 201 -5.90 -5.57 31.20
CA ALA A 201 -4.64 -6.31 31.27
C ALA A 201 -4.68 -7.62 30.46
N LEU A 202 -5.83 -8.31 30.41
CA LEU A 202 -5.98 -9.49 29.55
C LEU A 202 -5.90 -9.12 28.06
N LEU A 203 -6.50 -8.01 27.61
CA LEU A 203 -6.42 -7.56 26.22
C LEU A 203 -4.98 -7.23 25.79
N LEU A 204 -4.23 -6.54 26.65
CA LEU A 204 -2.81 -6.28 26.44
C LEU A 204 -2.00 -7.59 26.42
N ALA A 205 -2.27 -8.52 27.33
CA ALA A 205 -1.60 -9.81 27.38
C ALA A 205 -1.90 -10.67 26.13
N LEU A 206 -3.12 -10.64 25.61
CA LEU A 206 -3.50 -11.29 24.35
C LEU A 206 -2.77 -10.67 23.16
N THR A 207 -2.71 -9.34 23.11
CA THR A 207 -1.94 -8.60 22.10
C THR A 207 -0.47 -9.02 22.14
N ALA A 208 0.12 -9.08 23.34
CA ALA A 208 1.50 -9.49 23.52
C ALA A 208 1.74 -10.96 23.10
N ALA A 209 0.86 -11.86 23.54
CA ALA A 209 0.96 -13.30 23.32
C ALA A 209 0.68 -13.74 21.88
N PHE A 210 -0.02 -12.93 21.09
CA PHE A 210 -0.46 -13.26 19.73
C PHE A 210 -0.11 -12.18 18.70
N SER A 211 0.91 -11.35 18.97
CA SER A 211 1.32 -10.24 18.10
C SER A 211 1.72 -10.68 16.68
N ASP A 212 2.29 -11.87 16.52
CA ASP A 212 2.60 -12.48 15.22
C ASP A 212 1.37 -12.86 14.39
N ARG A 213 0.17 -12.81 14.99
CA ARG A 213 -1.13 -13.08 14.37
C ARG A 213 -2.03 -11.86 14.37
N LEU A 214 -1.42 -10.68 14.42
CA LEU A 214 -2.14 -9.44 14.16
C LEU A 214 -2.75 -9.50 12.75
N GLY A 215 -3.97 -9.00 12.64
CA GLY A 215 -4.65 -8.84 11.38
C GLY A 215 -5.49 -7.59 11.33
N LYS A 216 -5.63 -7.04 10.13
CA LYS A 216 -6.42 -5.85 9.83
C LYS A 216 -7.67 -6.21 9.04
N ARG A 217 -8.82 -5.77 9.53
CA ARG A 217 -10.11 -5.95 8.87
C ARG A 217 -10.17 -5.13 7.59
N ARG A 218 -10.61 -5.77 6.52
CA ARG A 218 -10.91 -5.11 5.23
C ARG A 218 -12.40 -4.76 5.13
N PRO A 219 -12.78 -3.83 4.24
CA PRO A 219 -14.18 -3.46 4.03
C PRO A 219 -15.10 -4.63 3.64
N ASN A 220 -14.56 -5.69 3.03
CA ASN A 220 -15.29 -6.91 2.70
C ASN A 220 -15.53 -7.85 3.89
N GLY A 221 -15.03 -7.49 5.09
CA GLY A 221 -15.18 -8.26 6.32
C GLY A 221 -14.07 -9.29 6.59
N GLU A 222 -13.23 -9.59 5.60
CA GLU A 222 -12.08 -10.48 5.76
C GLU A 222 -10.96 -9.81 6.57
N ILE A 223 -10.14 -10.63 7.22
CA ILE A 223 -8.97 -10.20 7.99
C ILE A 223 -7.71 -10.48 7.18
N LEU A 224 -6.94 -9.44 6.87
CA LEU A 224 -5.60 -9.56 6.31
C LEU A 224 -4.62 -9.81 7.46
N LEU A 225 -3.84 -10.88 7.42
CA LEU A 225 -2.89 -11.23 8.50
C LEU A 225 -1.50 -10.63 8.27
N ALA A 226 -0.79 -10.31 9.35
CA ALA A 226 0.57 -9.74 9.30
C ALA A 226 1.58 -10.73 8.71
N ALA A 227 1.39 -12.02 8.98
CA ALA A 227 2.15 -13.10 8.35
C ALA A 227 1.81 -13.32 6.85
N GLY A 228 0.88 -12.54 6.30
CA GLY A 228 0.36 -12.69 4.94
C GLY A 228 -0.89 -13.58 4.86
N GLY A 229 -1.61 -13.44 3.73
CA GLY A 229 -2.86 -14.16 3.49
C GLY A 229 -4.09 -13.51 4.13
N GLN A 230 -5.25 -14.10 3.83
CA GLN A 230 -6.56 -13.63 4.29
C GLN A 230 -7.24 -14.73 5.11
N ALA A 231 -8.01 -14.31 6.13
CA ALA A 231 -8.80 -15.20 6.94
C ALA A 231 -10.22 -14.66 7.12
N ALA A 232 -11.19 -15.57 7.11
CA ALA A 232 -12.55 -15.27 7.51
C ALA A 232 -12.65 -15.25 9.05
N LEU A 233 -13.62 -14.50 9.58
CA LEU A 233 -13.93 -14.48 11.00
C LEU A 233 -15.21 -15.29 11.26
N ALA A 234 -15.13 -16.32 12.12
CA ALA A 234 -16.25 -17.21 12.41
C ALA A 234 -17.50 -16.45 12.86
N GLU A 235 -18.69 -16.90 12.44
CA GLU A 235 -19.98 -16.26 12.78
C GLU A 235 -20.21 -16.15 14.30
N SER A 236 -19.58 -17.03 15.07
CA SER A 236 -19.61 -17.04 16.53
C SER A 236 -18.82 -15.93 17.21
N SER A 237 -17.95 -15.21 16.49
CA SER A 237 -17.17 -14.11 17.05
C SER A 237 -18.05 -12.88 17.31
N GLY A 238 -17.89 -12.29 18.49
CA GLY A 238 -18.46 -11.00 18.89
C GLY A 238 -17.56 -9.81 18.57
N VAL A 239 -16.29 -10.04 18.20
CA VAL A 239 -15.32 -9.00 17.82
C VAL A 239 -15.60 -8.51 16.39
N ARG A 240 -16.65 -7.69 16.23
CA ARG A 240 -17.10 -7.19 14.92
C ARG A 240 -16.74 -5.75 14.61
N GLN A 241 -16.48 -4.94 15.63
CA GLN A 241 -16.24 -3.51 15.49
C GLN A 241 -14.75 -3.14 15.46
N ALA A 242 -13.86 -4.06 15.82
CA ALA A 242 -12.44 -3.82 15.82
C ALA A 242 -11.84 -3.89 14.41
N ASP A 243 -11.06 -2.87 14.06
CA ASP A 243 -10.27 -2.80 12.82
C ASP A 243 -9.02 -3.67 12.87
N LEU A 244 -8.36 -3.72 14.04
CA LEU A 244 -7.22 -4.59 14.30
C LEU A 244 -7.63 -5.69 15.28
N VAL A 245 -7.21 -6.91 14.98
CA VAL A 245 -7.46 -8.08 15.84
C VAL A 245 -6.24 -8.98 15.91
N VAL A 246 -6.02 -9.65 17.03
CA VAL A 246 -5.18 -10.85 17.08
C VAL A 246 -6.05 -12.10 16.93
N ALA A 247 -5.60 -13.03 16.08
CA ALA A 247 -6.23 -14.34 15.95
C ALA A 247 -5.71 -15.29 17.04
N ILE A 248 -6.53 -15.52 18.08
CA ILE A 248 -6.19 -16.40 19.20
C ILE A 248 -6.25 -17.86 18.75
N GLU A 249 -7.35 -18.23 18.09
CA GLU A 249 -7.57 -19.55 17.56
C GLU A 249 -7.96 -19.50 16.08
N MET A 250 -7.32 -20.34 15.27
CA MET A 250 -7.58 -20.47 13.84
C MET A 250 -7.69 -21.93 13.42
N GLU A 251 -8.53 -22.18 12.41
CA GLU A 251 -8.67 -23.46 11.75
C GLU A 251 -8.44 -23.30 10.24
N ASN A 252 -7.84 -24.31 9.60
CA ASN A 252 -7.65 -24.31 8.15
C ASN A 252 -8.26 -25.58 7.54
N ARG A 253 -9.53 -25.48 7.17
CA ARG A 253 -10.26 -26.45 6.35
C ARG A 253 -10.76 -25.76 5.07
N GLY A 254 -9.82 -25.24 4.28
CA GLY A 254 -10.11 -24.43 3.08
C GLY A 254 -9.60 -23.01 3.26
N THR A 255 -10.49 -22.02 3.27
CA THR A 255 -10.12 -20.65 3.66
C THR A 255 -9.82 -20.62 5.16
N PRO A 256 -8.70 -20.01 5.61
CA PRO A 256 -8.41 -19.86 7.03
C PRO A 256 -9.56 -19.20 7.78
N LEU A 257 -9.96 -19.76 8.91
CA LEU A 257 -11.08 -19.29 9.73
C LEU A 257 -10.61 -18.98 11.15
N ILE A 258 -10.72 -17.71 11.55
CA ILE A 258 -10.47 -17.25 12.92
C ILE A 258 -11.69 -17.64 13.77
N ARG A 259 -11.47 -18.53 14.74
CA ARG A 259 -12.48 -19.04 15.68
C ARG A 259 -12.64 -18.16 16.91
N LEU A 260 -11.52 -17.61 17.38
CA LEU A 260 -11.46 -16.69 18.51
C LEU A 260 -10.55 -15.51 18.15
N ALA A 261 -11.05 -14.30 18.31
CA ALA A 261 -10.34 -13.06 18.09
C ALA A 261 -10.34 -12.18 19.35
N SER A 262 -9.37 -11.28 19.42
CA SER A 262 -9.37 -10.17 20.37
C SER A 262 -9.03 -8.88 19.65
N LYS A 263 -9.76 -7.81 19.97
CA LYS A 263 -9.48 -6.44 19.55
C LYS A 263 -8.05 -6.05 19.93
N VAL A 264 -7.45 -5.22 19.09
CA VAL A 264 -6.19 -4.53 19.33
C VAL A 264 -6.40 -3.05 19.02
N GLU A 265 -5.83 -2.17 19.83
CA GLU A 265 -5.72 -0.74 19.51
C GLU A 265 -4.28 -0.44 19.07
N PRO A 266 -4.06 0.48 18.10
CA PRO A 266 -2.72 0.85 17.65
C PRO A 266 -1.82 1.33 18.79
N GLU A 267 -2.37 2.08 19.75
CA GLU A 267 -1.67 2.56 20.94
C GLU A 267 -1.04 1.43 21.75
N TRP A 268 -1.72 0.29 21.86
CA TRP A 268 -1.20 -0.85 22.61
C TRP A 268 0.02 -1.47 21.93
N LEU A 269 0.09 -1.44 20.59
CA LEU A 269 1.26 -1.90 19.85
C LEU A 269 2.44 -0.95 20.02
N LEU A 270 2.19 0.36 20.04
CA LEU A 270 3.21 1.37 20.33
C LEU A 270 3.80 1.20 21.73
N ASP A 271 2.95 0.93 22.73
CA ASP A 271 3.38 0.76 24.12
C ASP A 271 4.09 -0.57 24.37
N LEU A 272 3.58 -1.67 23.78
CA LEU A 272 4.13 -3.01 24.00
C LEU A 272 5.37 -3.31 23.17
N PHE A 273 5.49 -2.71 21.97
CA PHE A 273 6.48 -3.09 20.96
C PHE A 273 7.04 -1.89 20.19
N PRO A 274 7.51 -0.81 20.85
CA PRO A 274 7.97 0.39 20.17
C PRO A 274 9.10 0.11 19.14
N GLU A 275 9.91 -0.91 19.38
CA GLU A 275 11.01 -1.33 18.51
C GLU A 275 10.56 -2.03 17.22
N ARG A 276 9.30 -2.49 17.14
CA ARG A 276 8.70 -3.14 15.97
C ARG A 276 7.82 -2.21 15.13
N MET A 277 7.76 -0.94 15.53
CA MET A 277 6.97 0.10 14.88
C MET A 277 7.81 0.85 13.85
N GLU A 278 7.27 0.98 12.65
CA GLU A 278 7.88 1.78 11.58
C GLU A 278 6.91 2.88 11.14
N SER A 279 7.41 4.10 11.00
CA SER A 279 6.67 5.18 10.31
C SER A 279 7.12 5.26 8.86
N ARG A 280 6.17 5.33 7.93
CA ARG A 280 6.44 5.63 6.52
C ARG A 280 5.69 6.88 6.13
N ASP A 281 6.46 7.87 5.70
CA ASP A 281 5.94 9.09 5.11
C ASP A 281 6.21 9.10 3.61
N GLY A 282 5.23 9.57 2.86
CA GLY A 282 5.36 9.74 1.43
C GLY A 282 4.24 10.59 0.85
N VAL A 283 4.07 10.46 -0.46
CA VAL A 283 3.08 11.20 -1.23
C VAL A 283 2.22 10.24 -2.06
N ASP A 284 0.95 10.59 -2.22
CA ASP A 284 0.01 9.85 -3.07
C ASP A 284 -0.83 10.84 -3.89
N TRP A 285 -1.36 10.34 -5.01
CA TRP A 285 -2.17 11.14 -5.93
C TRP A 285 -3.66 10.99 -5.62
N ASN A 286 -4.28 12.06 -5.14
CA ASN A 286 -5.73 12.13 -5.03
C ASN A 286 -6.34 12.39 -6.41
N ARG A 287 -6.91 11.34 -7.02
CA ARG A 287 -7.52 11.41 -8.36
C ARG A 287 -8.72 12.36 -8.43
N THR A 288 -9.53 12.43 -7.38
CA THR A 288 -10.75 13.24 -7.37
C THR A 288 -10.43 14.73 -7.21
N ALA A 289 -9.48 15.04 -6.34
CA ALA A 289 -9.04 16.42 -6.09
C ALA A 289 -7.91 16.88 -7.02
N GLU A 290 -7.37 15.98 -7.85
CA GLU A 290 -6.23 16.20 -8.75
C GLU A 290 -5.06 16.92 -8.08
N ARG A 291 -4.66 16.37 -6.92
CA ARG A 291 -3.59 16.93 -6.10
C ARG A 291 -2.76 15.84 -5.44
N VAL A 292 -1.53 16.20 -5.12
CA VAL A 292 -0.63 15.42 -4.29
C VAL A 292 -0.99 15.64 -2.83
N GLU A 293 -1.17 14.53 -2.11
CA GLU A 293 -1.43 14.52 -0.66
C GLU A 293 -0.29 13.81 0.05
N ARG A 294 0.06 14.29 1.26
CA ARG A 294 0.93 13.53 2.15
C ARG A 294 0.16 12.30 2.61
N VAL A 295 0.84 11.15 2.57
CA VAL A 295 0.35 9.92 3.20
C VAL A 295 1.38 9.51 4.24
N SER A 296 0.94 9.44 5.49
CA SER A 296 1.72 8.89 6.59
C SER A 296 1.08 7.57 7.01
N ALA A 297 1.86 6.51 7.05
CA ALA A 297 1.42 5.19 7.48
C ALA A 297 2.24 4.75 8.70
N LEU A 298 1.55 4.22 9.70
CA LEU A 298 2.16 3.54 10.83
C LEU A 298 2.10 2.03 10.58
N LEU A 299 3.25 1.37 10.68
CA LEU A 299 3.39 -0.05 10.41
C LEU A 299 3.84 -0.79 11.66
N PHE A 300 3.35 -2.02 11.79
CA PHE A 300 3.81 -3.00 12.77
C PHE A 300 4.24 -4.27 12.03
N ASP A 301 5.50 -4.69 12.18
CA ASP A 301 6.07 -5.82 11.42
C ASP A 301 5.81 -5.72 9.90
N GLY A 302 5.82 -4.50 9.35
CA GLY A 302 5.57 -4.25 7.92
C GLY A 302 4.09 -4.26 7.49
N MET A 303 3.14 -4.51 8.39
CA MET A 303 1.70 -4.32 8.13
C MET A 303 1.27 -2.89 8.45
N VAL A 304 0.58 -2.22 7.53
CA VAL A 304 -0.03 -0.90 7.77
C VAL A 304 -1.18 -1.01 8.75
N ILE A 305 -0.97 -0.54 9.98
CA ILE A 305 -1.99 -0.54 11.03
C ILE A 305 -2.84 0.74 10.98
N GLU A 306 -2.23 1.89 10.69
CA GLU A 306 -2.89 3.18 10.56
C GLU A 306 -2.39 3.92 9.33
N GLU A 307 -3.27 4.64 8.64
CA GLU A 307 -2.94 5.50 7.50
C GLU A 307 -3.66 6.84 7.69
N ALA A 308 -2.91 7.93 7.59
CA ALA A 308 -3.45 9.29 7.62
C ALA A 308 -3.05 10.05 6.36
N ARG A 309 -4.01 10.83 5.85
CA ARG A 309 -3.84 11.71 4.67
C ARG A 309 -3.96 13.16 5.11
N SER A 310 -2.97 13.62 5.86
CA SER A 310 -3.01 14.94 6.50
C SER A 310 -1.64 15.61 6.50
N GLY A 311 -1.66 16.94 6.61
CA GLY A 311 -0.46 17.78 6.50
C GLY A 311 -0.06 18.11 5.06
N GLY A 312 0.91 19.01 4.93
CA GLY A 312 1.49 19.33 3.63
C GLY A 312 2.50 18.24 3.20
N PRO A 313 2.46 17.78 1.95
CA PRO A 313 3.51 16.90 1.43
C PRO A 313 4.85 17.64 1.38
N ASP A 314 5.93 16.87 1.42
CA ASP A 314 7.26 17.37 1.12
C ASP A 314 7.29 18.01 -0.28
N ALA A 315 7.95 19.15 -0.41
CA ALA A 315 7.88 19.96 -1.62
C ALA A 315 8.54 19.28 -2.82
N GLU A 316 9.63 18.54 -2.60
CA GLU A 316 10.38 17.84 -3.64
C GLU A 316 9.59 16.62 -4.11
N GLN A 317 9.15 15.77 -3.18
CA GLN A 317 8.31 14.60 -3.49
C GLN A 317 6.98 15.00 -4.16
N ALA A 318 6.37 16.10 -3.71
CA ALA A 318 5.14 16.61 -4.32
C ALA A 318 5.38 17.10 -5.75
N ALA A 319 6.48 17.82 -5.99
CA ALA A 319 6.83 18.31 -7.31
C ALA A 319 7.06 17.17 -8.30
N GLU A 320 7.83 16.15 -7.89
CA GLU A 320 8.10 14.96 -8.71
C GLU A 320 6.81 14.22 -9.08
N LEU A 321 5.95 13.93 -8.11
CA LEU A 321 4.70 13.22 -8.37
C LEU A 321 3.71 14.06 -9.19
N LEU A 322 3.61 15.36 -8.90
CA LEU A 322 2.76 16.28 -9.66
C LEU A 322 3.22 16.38 -11.12
N ALA A 323 4.52 16.48 -11.37
CA ALA A 323 5.10 16.54 -12.70
C ALA A 323 4.84 15.24 -13.48
N ALA A 324 5.06 14.08 -12.85
CA ALA A 324 4.75 12.79 -13.46
C ALA A 324 3.27 12.68 -13.86
N LYS A 325 2.36 13.13 -12.98
CA LYS A 325 0.92 13.11 -13.25
C LYS A 325 0.50 14.14 -14.30
N ALA A 326 1.13 15.31 -14.34
CA ALA A 326 0.89 16.33 -15.37
C ALA A 326 1.33 15.85 -16.76
N ILE A 327 2.49 15.17 -16.84
CA ILE A 327 2.98 14.57 -18.09
C ILE A 327 2.04 13.46 -18.57
N GLU A 328 1.53 12.61 -17.67
CA GLU A 328 0.53 11.57 -17.99
C GLU A 328 -0.79 12.17 -18.49
N ALA A 329 -1.20 13.32 -17.93
CA ALA A 329 -2.45 14.00 -18.30
C ALA A 329 -2.37 14.80 -19.62
N GLY A 330 -1.17 15.07 -20.13
CA GLY A 330 -0.94 15.90 -21.32
C GLY A 330 -0.72 17.38 -21.00
N ILE A 331 0.25 18.00 -21.68
CA ILE A 331 0.70 19.38 -21.43
C ILE A 331 -0.37 20.40 -21.85
N GLU A 332 -1.09 20.08 -22.92
CA GLU A 332 -2.20 20.85 -23.50
C GLU A 332 -3.33 21.13 -22.50
N ARG A 333 -3.41 20.34 -21.42
CA ARG A 333 -4.37 20.57 -20.32
C ARG A 333 -4.03 21.82 -19.51
N PHE A 334 -2.75 22.17 -19.45
CA PHE A 334 -2.21 23.23 -18.60
C PHE A 334 -1.86 24.49 -19.38
N ALA A 335 -1.37 24.34 -20.62
CA ALA A 335 -1.00 25.46 -21.48
C ALA A 335 -1.06 25.08 -22.97
N ASP A 336 -1.43 26.02 -23.82
CA ASP A 336 -1.25 25.89 -25.28
C ASP A 336 0.15 26.38 -25.66
N VAL A 337 0.99 25.45 -26.11
CA VAL A 337 2.38 25.71 -26.54
C VAL A 337 2.59 25.60 -28.04
N SER A 338 1.51 25.37 -28.81
CA SER A 338 1.60 25.06 -30.24
C SER A 338 2.28 26.18 -31.03
N GLY A 339 1.84 27.43 -30.84
CA GLY A 339 2.43 28.60 -31.49
C GLY A 339 3.88 28.86 -31.05
N LEU A 340 4.21 28.57 -29.79
CA LEU A 340 5.55 28.75 -29.25
C LEU A 340 6.55 27.74 -29.82
N LEU A 341 6.19 26.46 -29.86
CA LEU A 341 7.03 25.43 -30.46
C LEU A 341 7.23 25.68 -31.97
N ALA A 342 6.18 26.11 -32.67
CA ALA A 342 6.28 26.49 -34.08
C ALA A 342 7.26 27.67 -34.28
N ARG A 343 7.28 28.63 -33.35
CA ARG A 343 8.23 29.74 -33.35
C ARG A 343 9.68 29.27 -33.17
N TRP A 344 9.94 28.31 -32.28
CA TRP A 344 11.28 27.73 -32.08
C TRP A 344 11.77 26.95 -33.30
N ARG A 345 10.87 26.11 -33.85
CA ARG A 345 11.13 25.35 -35.07
C ARG A 345 11.45 26.28 -36.24
N PHE A 346 10.68 27.35 -36.41
CA PHE A 346 10.94 28.37 -37.43
C PHE A 346 12.29 29.08 -37.24
N ALA A 347 12.69 29.36 -35.99
CA ALA A 347 14.00 29.92 -35.69
C ALA A 347 15.18 28.94 -35.94
N GLY A 348 14.89 27.65 -36.19
CA GLY A 348 15.89 26.59 -36.32
C GLY A 348 16.67 26.37 -35.03
N LEU A 349 16.02 26.58 -33.88
CA LEU A 349 16.61 26.38 -32.56
C LEU A 349 16.19 25.01 -32.00
N ALA A 350 17.01 24.46 -31.10
CA ALA A 350 16.64 23.23 -30.40
C ALA A 350 15.37 23.47 -29.59
N GLU A 351 14.38 22.58 -29.74
CA GLU A 351 13.13 22.67 -29.00
C GLU A 351 13.38 22.53 -27.50
N PRO A 352 12.67 23.30 -26.66
CA PRO A 352 12.83 23.19 -25.22
C PRO A 352 12.26 21.86 -24.70
N ASP A 353 12.89 21.31 -23.67
CA ASP A 353 12.32 20.16 -22.96
C ASP A 353 11.15 20.62 -22.08
N LEU A 354 9.94 20.48 -22.62
CA LEU A 354 8.70 20.82 -21.92
C LEU A 354 8.50 19.97 -20.65
N LYS A 355 8.98 18.72 -20.64
CA LYS A 355 8.85 17.86 -19.46
C LYS A 355 9.73 18.39 -18.32
N GLN A 356 10.95 18.81 -18.65
CA GLN A 356 11.85 19.45 -17.69
C GLN A 356 11.29 20.78 -17.18
N ALA A 357 10.72 21.60 -18.06
CA ALA A 357 10.10 22.87 -17.68
C ALA A 357 8.93 22.68 -16.71
N ILE A 358 8.04 21.70 -16.98
CA ILE A 358 6.92 21.37 -16.09
C ILE A 358 7.43 20.83 -14.76
N ALA A 359 8.41 19.92 -14.78
CA ALA A 359 9.01 19.38 -13.56
C ALA A 359 9.57 20.49 -12.66
N GLY A 360 10.27 21.48 -13.23
CA GLY A 360 10.74 22.66 -12.49
C GLY A 360 9.60 23.54 -11.97
N ALA A 361 8.53 23.72 -12.76
CA ALA A 361 7.37 24.52 -12.38
C ALA A 361 6.53 23.89 -11.26
N CYS A 362 6.59 22.56 -11.08
CA CYS A 362 5.86 21.86 -10.04
C CYS A 362 6.41 22.09 -8.63
N TYR A 363 7.63 22.65 -8.48
CA TYR A 363 8.20 22.91 -7.17
C TYR A 363 7.36 23.90 -6.35
N GLY A 364 6.94 23.48 -5.15
CA GLY A 364 6.06 24.26 -4.28
C GLY A 364 4.57 24.23 -4.65
N LEU A 365 4.20 23.57 -5.76
CA LEU A 365 2.81 23.31 -6.14
C LEU A 365 2.38 21.91 -5.70
N ARG A 366 1.08 21.72 -5.53
CA ARG A 366 0.51 20.46 -5.05
C ARG A 366 -0.65 19.98 -5.91
N SER A 367 -1.21 20.81 -6.79
CA SER A 367 -2.41 20.47 -7.55
C SER A 367 -2.34 20.87 -9.01
N PHE A 368 -3.16 20.23 -9.83
CA PHE A 368 -3.36 20.64 -11.22
C PHE A 368 -3.97 22.04 -11.35
N ALA A 369 -4.79 22.46 -10.38
CA ALA A 369 -5.36 23.81 -10.38
C ALA A 369 -4.26 24.88 -10.21
N GLU A 370 -3.34 24.67 -9.26
CA GLU A 370 -2.18 25.55 -9.07
C GLU A 370 -1.24 25.51 -10.27
N LEU A 371 -0.96 24.32 -10.81
CA LEU A 371 -0.11 24.18 -11.99
C LEU A 371 -0.71 24.88 -13.21
N LYS A 372 -2.02 24.74 -13.43
CA LYS A 372 -2.73 25.45 -14.50
C LYS A 372 -2.73 26.97 -14.28
N GLY A 373 -2.86 27.42 -13.03
CA GLY A 373 -2.75 28.84 -12.69
C GLY A 373 -1.35 29.42 -12.94
N LEU A 374 -0.29 28.61 -12.78
CA LEU A 374 1.09 29.03 -13.04
C LEU A 374 1.46 28.96 -14.53
N LEU A 375 1.03 27.90 -15.22
CA LEU A 375 1.40 27.63 -16.62
C LEU A 375 0.49 28.31 -17.64
N GLY A 376 -0.77 28.59 -17.27
CA GLY A 376 -1.72 29.33 -18.09
C GLY A 376 -1.30 30.78 -18.33
N ASP A 377 -2.04 31.48 -19.19
CA ASP A 377 -1.84 32.91 -19.51
C ASP A 377 -0.37 33.29 -19.80
N GLU A 378 0.26 32.61 -20.77
CA GLU A 378 1.67 32.80 -21.17
C GLU A 378 2.71 32.42 -20.08
N GLY A 379 2.28 31.86 -18.95
CA GLY A 379 3.14 31.48 -17.84
C GLY A 379 4.21 30.45 -18.21
N LEU A 380 3.83 29.42 -18.96
CA LEU A 380 4.78 28.43 -19.49
C LEU A 380 5.76 29.04 -20.50
N GLU A 381 5.28 29.95 -21.37
CA GLU A 381 6.15 30.67 -22.31
C GLU A 381 7.23 31.46 -21.57
N ARG A 382 6.85 32.16 -20.51
CA ARG A 382 7.80 32.90 -19.66
C ARG A 382 8.85 31.99 -19.03
N ILE A 383 8.45 30.86 -18.46
CA ILE A 383 9.38 29.88 -17.84
C ILE A 383 10.39 29.37 -18.88
N LEU A 384 9.92 29.07 -20.09
CA LEU A 384 10.76 28.60 -21.19
C LEU A 384 11.74 29.69 -21.69
N LEU A 385 11.26 30.93 -21.81
CA LEU A 385 12.09 32.07 -22.23
C LEU A 385 13.14 32.46 -21.19
N ASP A 386 12.82 32.40 -19.90
CA ASP A 386 13.75 32.75 -18.81
C ASP A 386 14.87 31.70 -18.67
N GLY A 387 14.59 30.43 -18.99
CA GLY A 387 15.60 29.38 -19.06
C GLY A 387 16.46 29.39 -20.32
N MET A 388 16.16 30.25 -21.30
CA MET A 388 16.82 30.26 -22.60
C MET A 388 18.10 31.12 -22.58
N ALA A 389 19.24 30.51 -22.95
CA ALA A 389 20.53 31.20 -22.99
C ALA A 389 20.63 32.31 -24.06
N ASP A 390 19.94 32.15 -25.21
CA ASP A 390 20.04 33.08 -26.34
C ASP A 390 18.66 33.57 -26.82
N ARG A 391 17.96 34.27 -25.93
CA ARG A 391 16.68 34.93 -26.23
C ARG A 391 16.81 35.95 -27.38
N ALA A 392 17.97 36.57 -27.52
CA ALA A 392 18.24 37.53 -28.59
C ALA A 392 18.23 36.87 -29.98
N ALA A 393 18.79 35.67 -30.12
CA ALA A 393 18.75 34.93 -31.38
C ALA A 393 17.33 34.51 -31.78
N LEU A 394 16.50 34.12 -30.81
CA LEU A 394 15.09 33.83 -31.07
C LEU A 394 14.37 35.07 -31.58
N GLU A 395 14.51 36.22 -30.90
CA GLU A 395 13.85 37.45 -31.32
C GLU A 395 14.37 37.96 -32.67
N ALA A 396 15.66 37.76 -32.98
CA ALA A 396 16.25 38.15 -34.25
C ALA A 396 15.76 37.29 -35.43
N LYS A 397 15.59 35.97 -35.23
CA LYS A 397 15.17 35.03 -36.29
C LYS A 397 13.66 34.91 -36.41
N ALA A 398 12.97 34.91 -35.27
CA ALA A 398 11.54 34.67 -35.14
C ALA A 398 10.96 35.69 -34.14
N PRO A 399 10.84 36.97 -34.53
CA PRO A 399 10.33 38.01 -33.64
C PRO A 399 8.88 37.73 -33.23
N GLU A 400 8.53 38.07 -31.99
CA GLU A 400 7.16 37.96 -31.51
C GLU A 400 6.25 38.96 -32.24
N ARG A 401 6.80 40.13 -32.56
CA ARG A 401 6.09 41.22 -33.22
C ARG A 401 6.95 41.87 -34.30
N VAL A 402 6.34 42.20 -35.42
CA VAL A 402 6.99 43.02 -36.47
C VAL A 402 6.51 44.46 -36.41
N LYS A 403 7.41 45.41 -36.64
CA LYS A 403 7.11 46.85 -36.70
C LYS A 403 6.52 47.21 -38.07
N LEU A 404 5.48 48.04 -38.05
CA LEU A 404 4.84 48.64 -39.22
C LEU A 404 5.27 50.11 -39.38
N ALA A 405 5.04 50.70 -40.57
CA ALA A 405 5.52 52.05 -40.92
C ALA A 405 5.15 53.16 -39.92
N LYS A 406 3.95 53.12 -39.33
CA LYS A 406 3.47 54.15 -38.38
C LYS A 406 3.84 53.87 -36.92
N GLY A 407 4.89 53.08 -36.68
CA GLY A 407 5.37 52.73 -35.34
C GLY A 407 4.52 51.68 -34.59
N ARG A 408 3.39 51.26 -35.17
CA ARG A 408 2.57 50.17 -34.66
C ARG A 408 3.31 48.84 -34.81
N SER A 409 3.09 47.90 -33.90
CA SER A 409 3.60 46.53 -34.03
C SER A 409 2.45 45.52 -34.03
N VAL A 410 2.61 44.46 -34.80
CA VAL A 410 1.63 43.38 -34.93
C VAL A 410 2.28 42.05 -34.55
N ALA A 411 1.51 41.21 -33.85
CA ALA A 411 1.95 39.87 -33.48
C ALA A 411 2.15 39.02 -34.73
N VAL A 412 3.21 38.21 -34.70
CA VAL A 412 3.51 37.22 -35.73
C VAL A 412 2.98 35.88 -35.27
N HIS A 413 2.22 35.22 -36.13
CA HIS A 413 1.70 33.90 -35.88
C HIS A 413 2.58 32.87 -36.60
N TYR A 414 3.07 31.91 -35.84
CA TYR A 414 3.87 30.79 -36.33
C TYR A 414 3.04 29.51 -36.30
N VAL A 415 3.04 28.77 -37.41
CA VAL A 415 2.36 27.48 -37.56
C VAL A 415 3.31 26.54 -38.27
N ASP A 416 3.41 25.30 -37.80
CA ASP A 416 4.31 24.32 -38.38
C ASP A 416 4.03 24.07 -39.86
N GLY A 417 5.10 24.06 -40.66
CA GLY A 417 5.03 23.85 -42.11
C GLY A 417 4.41 25.01 -42.89
N GLN A 418 4.05 26.12 -42.24
CA GLN A 418 3.50 27.31 -42.89
C GLN A 418 4.43 28.52 -42.74
N PRO A 419 4.45 29.43 -43.73
CA PRO A 419 5.15 30.70 -43.59
C PRO A 419 4.53 31.53 -42.44
N PRO A 420 5.34 32.25 -41.65
CA PRO A 420 4.84 33.11 -40.58
C PRO A 420 3.92 34.18 -41.16
N TRP A 421 2.86 34.51 -40.44
CA TRP A 421 1.86 35.44 -40.94
C TRP A 421 1.48 36.49 -39.90
N VAL A 422 1.00 37.62 -40.40
CA VAL A 422 0.51 38.73 -39.58
C VAL A 422 -0.87 39.12 -40.07
N ALA A 423 -1.75 39.50 -39.15
CA ALA A 423 -3.04 40.07 -39.49
C ALA A 423 -3.15 41.49 -38.95
N SER A 424 -3.47 42.42 -39.83
CA SER A 424 -3.77 43.80 -39.44
C SER A 424 -4.66 44.47 -40.47
N ARG A 425 -5.21 45.63 -40.11
CA ARG A 425 -6.04 46.37 -41.06
C ARG A 425 -5.16 46.83 -42.20
N LEU A 426 -5.70 46.83 -43.41
CA LEU A 426 -4.98 47.26 -44.61
C LEU A 426 -4.33 48.64 -44.43
N GLN A 427 -5.03 49.56 -43.75
CA GLN A 427 -4.56 50.92 -43.45
C GLN A 427 -3.30 50.97 -42.58
N ASP A 428 -3.07 49.94 -41.75
CA ASP A 428 -1.90 49.85 -40.87
C ASP A 428 -0.61 49.55 -41.69
N PHE A 429 -0.74 49.16 -42.97
CA PHE A 429 0.36 48.91 -43.91
C PHE A 429 0.63 50.07 -44.89
N PHE A 430 -0.12 51.18 -44.83
CA PHE A 430 0.19 52.36 -45.65
C PHE A 430 1.59 52.90 -45.30
N GLY A 431 2.31 53.34 -46.32
CA GLY A 431 3.72 53.74 -46.22
C GLY A 431 4.72 52.58 -46.29
N MET A 432 4.27 51.32 -46.32
CA MET A 432 5.17 50.16 -46.45
C MET A 432 5.22 49.67 -47.89
N ARG A 433 6.37 49.88 -48.55
CA ARG A 433 6.64 49.34 -49.88
C ARG A 433 7.00 47.86 -49.84
N GLU A 434 7.82 47.45 -48.88
CA GLU A 434 8.28 46.08 -48.72
C GLU A 434 7.43 45.31 -47.70
N THR A 435 7.25 44.01 -47.93
CA THR A 435 6.59 43.12 -46.98
C THR A 435 7.42 43.06 -45.68
N PRO A 436 6.80 43.19 -44.49
CA PRO A 436 7.49 42.95 -43.23
C PRO A 436 8.14 41.55 -43.21
N ARG A 437 9.23 41.40 -42.45
CA ARG A 437 9.96 40.12 -42.36
C ARG A 437 10.02 39.63 -40.92
N ALA A 438 9.90 38.31 -40.76
CA ALA A 438 10.27 37.61 -39.54
C ALA A 438 11.66 36.99 -39.78
N GLY A 439 12.69 37.60 -39.19
CA GLY A 439 14.08 37.29 -39.55
C GLY A 439 14.34 37.61 -41.03
N GLN A 440 14.70 36.58 -41.81
CA GLN A 440 14.97 36.72 -43.25
C GLN A 440 13.73 36.45 -44.13
N THR A 441 12.67 35.89 -43.57
CA THR A 441 11.50 35.42 -44.33
C THR A 441 10.41 36.50 -44.40
N PRO A 442 9.89 36.85 -45.60
CA PRO A 442 8.75 37.75 -45.70
C PRO A 442 7.50 37.10 -45.11
N VAL A 443 6.77 37.84 -44.26
CA VAL A 443 5.56 37.30 -43.62
C VAL A 443 4.38 37.31 -44.60
N VAL A 444 3.47 36.34 -44.45
CA VAL A 444 2.17 36.43 -45.13
C VAL A 444 1.34 37.51 -44.45
N VAL A 445 0.90 38.49 -45.22
CA VAL A 445 0.07 39.58 -44.72
C VAL A 445 -1.39 39.27 -45.00
N HIS A 446 -2.15 39.05 -43.92
CA HIS A 446 -3.60 38.96 -43.96
C HIS A 446 -4.14 40.39 -43.80
N LEU A 447 -4.43 41.03 -44.94
CA LEU A 447 -4.97 42.38 -44.98
C LEU A 447 -6.44 42.34 -44.59
N LEU A 448 -6.78 43.03 -43.51
CA LEU A 448 -8.14 43.09 -42.98
C LEU A 448 -8.82 44.41 -43.37
N ALA A 449 -10.13 44.35 -43.61
CA ALA A 449 -10.99 45.52 -43.67
C ALA A 449 -11.13 46.20 -42.29
N PRO A 450 -11.69 47.43 -42.21
CA PRO A 450 -11.90 48.11 -40.93
C PRO A 450 -12.72 47.30 -39.90
N ASN A 451 -13.56 46.39 -40.38
CA ASN A 451 -14.35 45.47 -39.55
C ASN A 451 -13.63 44.16 -39.18
N GLN A 452 -12.31 44.08 -39.35
CA GLN A 452 -11.46 42.92 -39.05
C GLN A 452 -11.73 41.68 -39.92
N ARG A 453 -12.46 41.79 -41.03
CA ARG A 453 -12.62 40.68 -41.98
C ARG A 453 -11.46 40.65 -42.99
N PRO A 454 -10.88 39.47 -43.29
CA PRO A 454 -9.83 39.35 -44.29
C PRO A 454 -10.37 39.71 -45.68
N VAL A 455 -9.64 40.59 -46.37
CA VAL A 455 -9.98 41.06 -47.73
C VAL A 455 -8.96 40.62 -48.77
N GLN A 456 -7.71 40.43 -48.37
CA GLN A 456 -6.65 39.94 -49.24
C GLN A 456 -5.58 39.25 -48.40
N VAL A 457 -4.99 38.19 -48.94
CA VAL A 457 -3.79 37.56 -48.40
C VAL A 457 -2.66 37.73 -49.42
N THR A 458 -1.49 38.20 -48.99
CA THR A 458 -0.32 38.37 -49.89
C THR A 458 1.00 38.16 -49.14
N GLN A 459 2.02 37.63 -49.82
CA GLN A 459 3.42 37.64 -49.38
C GLN A 459 4.27 38.70 -50.11
N ASP A 460 3.72 39.30 -51.16
CA ASP A 460 4.32 40.35 -51.96
C ASP A 460 3.48 41.62 -51.83
N LEU A 461 3.86 42.46 -50.85
CA LEU A 461 3.14 43.70 -50.55
C LEU A 461 3.34 44.73 -51.67
N ALA A 462 4.53 44.78 -52.27
CA ALA A 462 4.83 45.68 -53.39
C ALA A 462 3.93 45.37 -54.59
N GLY A 463 3.86 44.10 -55.00
CA GLY A 463 3.00 43.67 -56.10
C GLY A 463 1.51 43.76 -55.79
N PHE A 464 1.11 43.73 -54.51
CA PHE A 464 -0.27 43.99 -54.09
C PHE A 464 -0.67 45.45 -54.33
N TRP A 465 0.18 46.41 -53.93
CA TRP A 465 -0.11 47.84 -54.11
C TRP A 465 -0.26 48.22 -55.58
N GLU A 466 0.58 47.67 -56.45
CA GLU A 466 0.53 47.98 -57.88
C GLU A 466 -0.66 47.32 -58.60
N ARG A 467 -0.93 46.03 -58.31
CA ARG A 467 -1.83 45.21 -59.14
C ARG A 467 -3.24 45.04 -58.56
N HIS A 468 -3.38 44.97 -57.24
CA HIS A 468 -4.61 44.54 -56.58
C HIS A 468 -5.31 45.67 -55.81
N TYR A 469 -4.53 46.58 -55.21
CA TYR A 469 -5.08 47.69 -54.42
C TYR A 469 -6.04 48.62 -55.20
N PRO A 470 -5.83 49.00 -56.48
CA PRO A 470 -6.74 49.93 -57.17
C PRO A 470 -8.17 49.39 -57.36
N ALA A 471 -8.33 48.07 -57.49
CA ALA A 471 -9.64 47.42 -57.53
C ALA A 471 -10.24 47.35 -56.11
N LEU A 472 -9.44 46.88 -55.13
CA LEU A 472 -9.85 46.73 -53.74
C LEU A 472 -10.26 48.07 -53.10
N ARG A 473 -9.55 49.17 -53.43
CA ARG A 473 -9.83 50.54 -53.00
C ARG A 473 -11.23 51.00 -53.40
N ARG A 474 -11.65 50.70 -54.64
CA ARG A 474 -12.98 51.09 -55.16
C ARG A 474 -14.09 50.34 -54.43
N GLU A 475 -13.88 49.06 -54.14
CA GLU A 475 -14.84 48.25 -53.39
C GLU A 475 -14.93 48.68 -51.93
N LEU A 476 -13.78 48.76 -51.24
CA LEU A 476 -13.72 49.11 -49.81
C LEU A 476 -14.08 50.57 -49.57
N GLY A 477 -13.77 51.48 -50.48
CA GLY A 477 -14.19 52.89 -50.40
C GLY A 477 -15.70 53.07 -50.49
N ARG A 478 -16.39 52.24 -51.30
CA ARG A 478 -17.87 52.22 -51.34
C ARG A 478 -18.48 51.65 -50.06
N ARG A 479 -17.87 50.59 -49.52
CA ARG A 479 -18.38 49.87 -48.35
C ARG A 479 -18.05 50.55 -47.02
N TYR A 480 -16.94 51.29 -46.96
CA TYR A 480 -16.42 51.99 -45.79
C TYR A 480 -16.01 53.44 -46.12
N PRO A 481 -16.97 54.33 -46.42
CA PRO A 481 -16.69 55.68 -46.93
C PRO A 481 -16.09 56.64 -45.89
N ARG A 482 -16.17 56.31 -44.59
CA ARG A 482 -15.61 57.12 -43.49
C ARG A 482 -14.10 56.88 -43.25
N HIS A 483 -13.49 55.94 -43.95
CA HIS A 483 -12.07 55.62 -43.82
C HIS A 483 -11.25 56.21 -44.98
N SER A 484 -9.97 56.50 -44.72
CA SER A 484 -9.06 57.03 -45.74
C SER A 484 -8.56 55.92 -46.66
N TRP A 485 -8.75 56.10 -47.97
CA TRP A 485 -8.35 55.18 -49.04
C TRP A 485 -7.55 55.95 -50.11
N PRO A 486 -6.29 56.31 -49.82
CA PRO A 486 -5.46 57.18 -50.66
C PRO A 486 -5.27 56.59 -52.07
N GLU A 487 -5.06 57.45 -53.08
CA GLU A 487 -4.67 56.97 -54.41
C GLU A 487 -3.27 56.38 -54.43
N ASP A 488 -2.36 57.01 -53.69
CA ASP A 488 -1.02 56.48 -53.42
C ASP A 488 -0.93 55.99 -51.96
N PRO A 489 -0.97 54.66 -51.72
CA PRO A 489 -0.86 54.09 -50.38
C PRO A 489 0.55 54.18 -49.78
N LEU A 490 1.59 54.53 -50.56
CA LEU A 490 2.97 54.60 -50.09
C LEU A 490 3.35 55.97 -49.51
N THR A 491 2.58 57.03 -49.81
CA THR A 491 2.84 58.40 -49.32
C THR A 491 1.88 58.84 -48.22
N ALA A 492 1.06 57.93 -47.65
CA ALA A 492 -0.12 58.23 -46.85
C ALA A 492 -0.04 57.92 -45.34
#